data_AF-Q5C016-F1
#
_entry.id   AF-Q5C016-F1
#
_cell.length_a   1.000
_cell.length_b   1.000
_cell.length_c   1.000
_cell.angle_alpha   90.00
_cell.angle_beta   90.00
_cell.angle_gamma   90.00
#
_symmetry.space_group_name_H-M   'P 1'
#
loop_
_entity.id
_entity.type
_entity.pdbx_description
1 polymer ?
#
loop_
_entity_poly.entity_id
_entity_poly.type
_entity_poly.pdbx_seq_one_letter_code
_entity_poly.pdbx_strand_id
1 'polypeptide(L)'
;NRSIKPRYPGESLILWLDCASDVLNSHLDKRVDTMLSSGLIDELDTFFNQVNVLDSSLAPESNEMSDTHDNIKQTRSKKLKHLFSEESESVSDPMVRRGILQSIGLKEFSEYLALLPGERGTPEASILFKQAVENVKTATRKYARRQVSWIRNRFLRRPVDGSIPVFRIDVTDFLSSESSDTWNKAIFASAVRLVYNELIKLDDRLYEPLKQNTYLNSLLKICPDSCCPKPELLLLPKPFVKSNNAESPFICSICSGKIFTQLDSWEAHLKSRSHQKRTAKHNRRLLIEKAMKNLPS
;
A
#
# COMPACT_ATOMS: atom_id res chain seq x y z
N ASN A 1 8.52 18.16 -11.12
CA ASN A 1 9.83 17.84 -10.50
C ASN A 1 10.04 16.34 -10.31
N ARG A 2 10.56 15.65 -11.32
CA ARG A 2 11.18 14.32 -11.14
C ARG A 2 12.62 14.47 -11.59
N SER A 3 13.59 14.08 -10.76
CA SER A 3 14.97 14.00 -11.23
C SER A 3 15.06 12.92 -12.31
N ILE A 4 15.45 13.34 -13.51
CA ILE A 4 15.59 12.48 -14.69
C ILE A 4 16.72 11.47 -14.44
N LYS A 5 17.79 11.91 -13.75
CA LYS A 5 18.94 11.07 -13.41
C LYS A 5 18.99 10.72 -11.91
N PRO A 6 19.47 9.52 -11.54
CA PRO A 6 19.75 9.18 -10.15
C PRO A 6 20.89 10.05 -9.61
N ARG A 7 20.98 10.15 -8.28
CA ARG A 7 22.06 10.91 -7.62
C ARG A 7 23.44 10.29 -7.85
N TYR A 8 23.50 8.95 -7.92
CA TYR A 8 24.72 8.17 -8.14
C TYR A 8 24.53 7.28 -9.39
N PRO A 9 24.70 7.84 -10.60
CA PRO A 9 24.58 7.08 -11.85
C PRO A 9 25.64 5.99 -11.94
N GLY A 10 25.25 4.75 -12.27
CA GLY A 10 26.17 3.62 -12.42
C GLY A 10 26.64 2.98 -11.11
N GLU A 11 26.40 3.61 -9.95
CA GLU A 11 26.82 3.10 -8.64
C GLU A 11 25.65 2.57 -7.79
N SER A 12 24.43 2.63 -8.31
CA SER A 12 23.22 2.17 -7.63
C SER A 12 22.57 1.03 -8.38
N LEU A 13 22.08 0.04 -7.63
CA LEU A 13 21.19 -1.02 -8.09
C LEU A 13 20.06 -1.23 -7.09
N ILE A 14 18.98 -1.88 -7.52
CA ILE A 14 17.84 -2.21 -6.68
C ILE A 14 17.66 -3.71 -6.67
N LEU A 15 17.68 -4.33 -5.49
CA LEU A 15 17.20 -5.69 -5.30
C LEU A 15 15.69 -5.63 -4.99
N TRP A 16 14.88 -6.21 -5.86
CA TRP A 16 13.43 -6.27 -5.70
C TRP A 16 13.00 -7.69 -5.36
N LEU A 17 12.68 -7.92 -4.09
CA LEU A 17 12.03 -9.15 -3.65
C LEU A 17 10.56 -9.11 -4.10
N ASP A 18 10.19 -10.02 -5.00
CA ASP A 18 8.85 -10.11 -5.58
C ASP A 18 8.22 -11.46 -5.28
N CYS A 19 6.89 -11.50 -5.20
CA CYS A 19 6.15 -12.71 -4.88
C CYS A 19 4.83 -12.75 -5.66
N ALA A 20 4.40 -13.96 -6.02
CA ALA A 20 3.07 -14.21 -6.54
C ALA A 20 1.99 -13.64 -5.61
N SER A 21 1.02 -12.93 -6.19
CA SER A 21 0.07 -12.11 -5.41
C SER A 21 -0.84 -12.94 -4.51
N ASP A 22 -1.17 -14.16 -4.90
CA ASP A 22 -1.96 -15.12 -4.13
C ASP A 22 -1.19 -15.63 -2.90
N VAL A 23 0.07 -16.06 -3.09
CA VAL A 23 0.96 -16.49 -2.01
C VAL A 23 1.19 -15.33 -1.03
N LEU A 24 1.51 -14.13 -1.54
CA LEU A 24 1.71 -12.95 -0.71
C LEU A 24 0.44 -12.56 0.06
N ASN A 25 -0.75 -12.58 -0.56
CA ASN A 25 -1.98 -12.21 0.15
C ASN A 25 -2.26 -13.16 1.33
N SER A 26 -2.06 -14.47 1.14
CA SER A 26 -2.20 -15.46 2.22
C SER A 26 -1.24 -15.19 3.37
N HIS A 27 0.03 -14.88 3.05
CA HIS A 27 1.05 -14.58 4.04
C HIS A 27 0.77 -13.27 4.80
N LEU A 28 0.31 -12.24 4.10
CA LEU A 28 -0.09 -10.97 4.71
C LEU A 28 -1.27 -11.14 5.68
N ASP A 29 -2.25 -11.98 5.33
CA ASP A 29 -3.39 -12.24 6.20
C ASP A 29 -2.96 -12.98 7.47
N LYS A 30 -2.11 -14.03 7.34
CA LYS A 30 -1.52 -14.74 8.47
C LYS A 30 -0.70 -13.81 9.37
N ARG A 31 0.10 -12.92 8.77
CA ARG A 31 0.88 -11.94 9.54
C ARG A 31 -0.01 -11.02 10.37
N VAL A 32 -1.17 -10.59 9.86
CA VAL A 32 -2.13 -9.79 10.64
C VAL A 32 -2.66 -10.60 11.81
N ASP A 33 -2.97 -11.88 11.61
CA ASP A 33 -3.39 -12.77 12.70
C ASP A 33 -2.27 -12.92 13.75
N THR A 34 -1.02 -13.07 13.32
CA THR A 34 0.15 -13.08 14.21
C THR A 34 0.27 -11.78 15.00
N MET A 35 0.18 -10.62 14.34
CA MET A 35 0.23 -9.31 15.01
C MET A 35 -0.81 -9.20 16.14
N LEU A 36 -2.02 -9.69 15.91
CA LEU A 36 -3.08 -9.70 16.93
C LEU A 36 -2.72 -10.62 18.10
N SER A 37 -2.27 -11.85 17.81
CA SER A 37 -1.85 -12.80 18.84
C SER A 37 -0.63 -12.33 19.64
N SER A 38 0.19 -11.45 19.07
CA SER A 38 1.36 -10.84 19.71
C SER A 38 1.04 -9.58 20.52
N GLY A 39 -0.24 -9.18 20.63
CA GLY A 39 -0.64 -8.06 21.50
C GLY A 39 -0.87 -6.73 20.79
N LEU A 40 -1.17 -6.71 19.48
CA LEU A 40 -1.46 -5.46 18.75
C LEU A 40 -2.52 -4.58 19.46
N ILE A 41 -3.57 -5.18 20.02
CA ILE A 41 -4.63 -4.39 20.70
C ILE A 41 -4.09 -3.73 21.97
N ASP A 42 -3.25 -4.42 22.73
CA ASP A 42 -2.65 -3.89 23.95
C ASP A 42 -1.68 -2.74 23.62
N GLU A 43 -0.93 -2.85 22.53
CA GLU A 43 -0.10 -1.76 22.01
C GLU A 43 -0.94 -0.53 21.65
N LEU A 44 -2.09 -0.73 21.01
CA LEU A 44 -3.00 0.36 20.62
C LEU A 44 -3.63 1.04 21.84
N ASP A 45 -4.11 0.27 22.82
CA ASP A 45 -4.63 0.82 24.07
C ASP A 45 -3.56 1.62 24.82
N THR A 46 -2.35 1.07 24.92
CA THR A 46 -1.19 1.76 25.53
C THR A 46 -0.91 3.08 24.82
N PHE A 47 -0.85 3.07 23.49
CA PHE A 47 -0.62 4.27 22.69
C PHE A 47 -1.68 5.33 22.94
N PHE A 48 -2.96 4.97 22.88
CA PHE A 48 -4.06 5.94 23.04
C PHE A 48 -4.21 6.48 24.46
N ASN A 49 -3.82 5.70 25.48
CA ASN A 49 -3.75 6.18 26.86
C ASN A 49 -2.62 7.20 27.01
N GLN A 50 -1.43 6.92 26.46
CA GLN A 50 -0.28 7.84 26.50
C GLN A 50 -0.58 9.18 25.81
N VAL A 51 -1.37 9.18 24.74
CA VAL A 51 -1.76 10.41 24.03
C VAL A 51 -3.06 11.04 24.53
N ASN A 52 -3.59 10.59 25.69
CA ASN A 52 -4.80 11.11 26.33
C ASN A 52 -6.06 11.10 25.43
N VAL A 53 -6.12 10.16 24.49
CA VAL A 53 -7.28 9.97 23.59
C VAL A 53 -8.32 9.10 24.28
N LEU A 54 -7.88 8.04 24.96
CA LEU A 54 -8.74 7.02 25.57
C LEU A 54 -8.65 6.93 27.10
N ASP A 55 -8.21 8.00 27.76
CA ASP A 55 -7.94 8.05 29.21
C ASP A 55 -8.97 7.29 30.05
N SER A 56 -8.46 6.24 30.67
CA SER A 56 -9.15 5.31 31.55
C SER A 56 -9.47 5.90 32.92
N SER A 57 -8.93 7.07 33.28
CA SER A 57 -9.27 7.78 34.52
C SER A 57 -10.74 8.23 34.60
N LEU A 58 -11.45 8.22 33.46
CA LEU A 58 -12.88 8.51 33.34
C LEU A 58 -13.77 7.26 33.36
N ALA A 59 -13.21 6.05 33.56
CA ALA A 59 -14.01 4.83 33.67
C ALA A 59 -14.75 4.82 35.02
N PRO A 60 -16.10 4.81 35.04
CA PRO A 60 -16.86 4.84 36.28
C PRO A 60 -16.61 3.56 37.09
N GLU A 61 -16.49 3.71 38.41
CA GLU A 61 -16.55 2.58 39.33
C GLU A 61 -17.90 1.87 39.16
N SER A 62 -17.91 0.55 39.36
CA SER A 62 -18.89 -0.43 38.87
C SER A 62 -20.36 -0.29 39.35
N ASN A 63 -20.77 0.87 39.86
CA ASN A 63 -22.10 1.15 40.41
C ASN A 63 -22.87 2.30 39.72
N GLU A 64 -22.39 2.88 38.62
CA GLU A 64 -23.07 4.00 37.95
C GLU A 64 -24.01 3.63 36.80
N MET A 65 -25.08 4.41 36.66
CA MET A 65 -26.20 4.29 35.70
C MET A 65 -25.77 4.15 34.23
N SER A 66 -26.61 3.44 33.45
CA SER A 66 -26.51 3.25 31.99
C SER A 66 -26.18 4.53 31.21
N ASP A 67 -26.75 5.68 31.60
CA ASP A 67 -26.59 6.96 30.90
C ASP A 67 -25.16 7.51 30.96
N THR A 68 -24.37 7.17 31.99
CA THR A 68 -22.97 7.61 32.09
C THR A 68 -22.06 6.85 31.13
N HIS A 69 -22.29 5.54 30.96
CA HIS A 69 -21.51 4.68 30.07
C HIS A 69 -21.69 5.08 28.60
N ASP A 70 -22.93 5.36 28.19
CA ASP A 70 -23.24 5.79 26.82
C ASP A 70 -22.60 7.15 26.50
N ASN A 71 -22.59 8.09 27.45
CA ASN A 71 -21.94 9.39 27.29
C ASN A 71 -20.40 9.27 27.12
N ILE A 72 -19.76 8.39 27.89
CA ILE A 72 -18.31 8.14 27.79
C ILE A 72 -17.98 7.48 26.44
N LYS A 73 -18.71 6.46 26.05
CA LYS A 73 -18.56 5.76 24.77
C LYS A 73 -18.73 6.70 23.59
N GLN A 74 -19.75 7.57 23.65
CA GLN A 74 -19.97 8.57 22.62
C GLN A 74 -18.83 9.59 22.57
N THR A 75 -18.26 9.96 23.72
CA THR A 75 -17.08 10.83 23.82
C THR A 75 -15.83 10.17 23.23
N ARG A 76 -15.54 8.91 23.58
CA ARG A 76 -14.42 8.12 23.02
C ARG A 76 -14.55 7.97 21.51
N SER A 77 -15.76 7.62 21.04
CA SER A 77 -16.07 7.52 19.61
C SER A 77 -15.88 8.86 18.90
N LYS A 78 -16.32 9.98 19.48
CA LYS A 78 -16.09 11.33 18.94
C LYS A 78 -14.61 11.68 18.88
N LYS A 79 -13.82 11.39 19.93
CA LYS A 79 -12.36 11.63 19.95
C LYS A 79 -11.64 10.83 18.88
N LEU A 80 -11.91 9.53 18.78
CA LEU A 80 -11.31 8.67 17.76
C LEU A 80 -11.76 9.05 16.35
N LYS A 81 -13.05 9.38 16.17
CA LYS A 81 -13.54 9.92 14.91
C LYS A 81 -12.81 11.22 14.59
N HIS A 82 -12.69 12.18 15.49
CA HIS A 82 -11.94 13.41 15.24
C HIS A 82 -10.49 13.11 14.83
N LEU A 83 -9.84 12.14 15.48
CA LEU A 83 -8.49 11.73 15.15
C LEU A 83 -8.34 11.16 13.73
N PHE A 84 -9.40 10.62 13.13
CA PHE A 84 -9.35 9.93 11.82
C PHE A 84 -10.27 10.51 10.73
N SER A 85 -11.23 11.39 11.06
CA SER A 85 -12.33 11.82 10.16
C SER A 85 -11.95 12.97 9.24
N GLU A 86 -10.76 13.55 9.35
CA GLU A 86 -10.29 14.57 8.41
C GLU A 86 -9.76 13.99 7.08
N GLU A 87 -10.27 12.84 6.62
CA GLU A 87 -10.01 12.37 5.26
C GLU A 87 -10.82 13.16 4.19
N SER A 88 -11.86 13.94 4.56
CA SER A 88 -12.73 14.59 3.54
C SER A 88 -13.10 16.08 3.67
N GLU A 89 -13.02 16.78 4.81
CA GLU A 89 -13.59 18.16 4.90
C GLU A 89 -12.68 19.29 5.44
N SER A 90 -11.39 19.06 5.68
CA SER A 90 -10.47 20.16 6.01
C SER A 90 -9.12 19.94 5.33
N VAL A 91 -8.70 20.92 4.53
CA VAL A 91 -7.33 21.03 4.01
C VAL A 91 -6.41 21.63 5.10
N SER A 92 -6.91 21.79 6.32
CA SER A 92 -6.38 22.69 7.33
C SER A 92 -5.79 22.04 8.59
N ASP A 93 -6.04 20.76 8.91
CA ASP A 93 -5.29 20.07 9.98
C ASP A 93 -4.14 19.20 9.41
N PRO A 94 -2.87 19.62 9.57
CA PRO A 94 -1.72 18.89 9.06
C PRO A 94 -1.40 17.61 9.85
N MET A 95 -1.93 17.42 11.07
CA MET A 95 -1.51 16.32 11.96
C MET A 95 -2.21 15.00 11.68
N VAL A 96 -3.52 15.01 11.41
CA VAL A 96 -4.32 13.78 11.17
C VAL A 96 -3.88 13.02 9.90
N ARG A 97 -3.19 13.71 8.97
CA ARG A 97 -2.66 13.12 7.73
C ARG A 97 -1.15 12.89 7.74
N ARG A 98 -0.48 12.83 8.89
CA ARG A 98 0.98 12.70 8.93
C ARG A 98 1.44 11.78 10.07
N GLY A 99 2.56 11.11 9.82
CA GLY A 99 3.24 10.31 10.84
C GLY A 99 2.49 9.04 11.23
N ILE A 100 2.59 8.67 12.50
CA ILE A 100 2.19 7.35 13.00
C ILE A 100 0.71 7.04 12.80
N LEU A 101 -0.16 8.06 12.80
CA LEU A 101 -1.62 7.90 12.62
C LEU A 101 -2.03 7.38 11.23
N GLN A 102 -1.12 7.37 10.26
CA GLN A 102 -1.35 6.76 8.94
C GLN A 102 -1.06 5.26 8.89
N SER A 103 -0.55 4.68 9.97
CA SER A 103 -0.19 3.26 10.01
C SER A 103 -1.44 2.39 9.90
N ILE A 104 -1.35 1.35 9.08
CA ILE A 104 -2.39 0.33 8.94
C ILE A 104 -2.46 -0.46 10.25
N GLY A 105 -3.65 -0.59 10.83
CA GLY A 105 -3.85 -1.22 12.14
C GLY A 105 -4.28 -0.25 13.24
N LEU A 106 -4.23 1.06 13.01
CA LEU A 106 -4.73 2.06 13.98
C LEU A 106 -6.19 2.38 13.72
N LYS A 107 -6.46 3.06 12.60
CA LYS A 107 -7.79 3.57 12.26
C LYS A 107 -8.80 2.46 12.00
N GLU A 108 -8.34 1.30 11.54
CA GLU A 108 -9.20 0.15 11.30
C GLU A 108 -9.85 -0.38 12.59
N PHE A 109 -9.19 -0.19 13.75
CA PHE A 109 -9.69 -0.59 15.06
C PHE A 109 -10.43 0.53 15.81
N SER A 110 -10.66 1.70 15.21
CA SER A 110 -11.22 2.86 15.92
C SER A 110 -12.58 2.57 16.56
N GLU A 111 -13.46 1.84 15.88
CA GLU A 111 -14.78 1.53 16.43
C GLU A 111 -14.72 0.53 17.58
N TYR A 112 -13.83 -0.46 17.49
CA TYR A 112 -13.60 -1.44 18.55
C TYR A 112 -12.94 -0.81 19.79
N LEU A 113 -11.94 0.04 19.59
CA LEU A 113 -11.22 0.71 20.69
C LEU A 113 -12.06 1.80 21.38
N ALA A 114 -13.08 2.32 20.72
CA ALA A 114 -14.05 3.22 21.34
C ALA A 114 -14.83 2.54 22.48
N LEU A 115 -14.99 1.22 22.46
CA LEU A 115 -15.60 0.45 23.53
C LEU A 115 -14.77 0.53 24.82
N LEU A 116 -15.46 0.51 25.96
CA LEU A 116 -14.79 0.38 27.25
C LEU A 116 -14.25 -1.05 27.41
N PRO A 117 -13.15 -1.26 28.16
CA PRO A 117 -12.57 -2.60 28.35
C PRO A 117 -13.58 -3.65 28.82
N GLY A 118 -14.50 -3.29 29.73
CA GLY A 118 -15.56 -4.19 30.21
C GLY A 118 -16.60 -4.59 29.16
N GLU A 119 -16.78 -3.81 28.10
CA GLU A 119 -17.75 -4.11 27.02
C GLU A 119 -17.16 -4.99 25.91
N ARG A 120 -15.84 -5.18 25.89
CA ARG A 120 -15.16 -5.91 24.79
C ARG A 120 -15.44 -7.42 24.78
N GLY A 121 -16.07 -7.95 25.83
CA GLY A 121 -16.57 -9.32 25.88
C GLY A 121 -17.92 -9.56 25.20
N THR A 122 -18.60 -8.50 24.72
CA THR A 122 -19.95 -8.60 24.14
C THR A 122 -19.95 -9.18 22.71
N PRO A 123 -21.07 -9.78 22.25
CA PRO A 123 -21.22 -10.22 20.86
C PRO A 123 -21.00 -9.09 19.85
N GLU A 124 -21.47 -7.88 20.16
CA GLU A 124 -21.29 -6.68 19.35
C GLU A 124 -19.82 -6.31 19.21
N ALA A 125 -19.05 -6.37 20.31
CA ALA A 125 -17.62 -6.15 20.28
C ALA A 125 -16.89 -7.16 19.39
N SER A 126 -17.31 -8.43 19.41
CA SER A 126 -16.75 -9.47 18.54
C SER A 126 -16.97 -9.16 17.05
N ILE A 127 -18.14 -8.60 16.69
CA ILE A 127 -18.44 -8.19 15.31
C ILE A 127 -17.52 -7.03 14.90
N LEU A 128 -17.42 -5.99 15.73
CA LEU A 128 -16.56 -4.84 15.46
C LEU A 128 -15.09 -5.25 15.35
N PHE A 129 -14.64 -6.16 16.21
CA PHE A 129 -13.29 -6.71 16.18
C PHE A 129 -13.02 -7.43 14.86
N LYS A 130 -13.88 -8.39 14.47
CA LYS A 130 -13.73 -9.13 13.21
C LYS A 130 -13.73 -8.21 12.00
N GLN A 131 -14.59 -7.20 12.00
CA GLN A 131 -14.63 -6.20 10.93
C GLN A 131 -13.34 -5.38 10.86
N ALA A 132 -12.80 -4.96 12.00
CA ALA A 132 -11.53 -4.25 12.08
C ALA A 132 -10.37 -5.11 11.54
N VAL A 133 -10.30 -6.39 11.92
CA VAL A 133 -9.29 -7.34 11.40
C VAL A 133 -9.35 -7.45 9.87
N GLU A 134 -10.55 -7.62 9.31
CA GLU A 134 -10.72 -7.70 7.85
C GLU A 134 -10.37 -6.40 7.14
N ASN A 135 -10.61 -5.25 7.79
CA ASN A 135 -10.19 -3.95 7.28
C ASN A 135 -8.66 -3.84 7.24
N VAL A 136 -7.96 -4.28 8.29
CA VAL A 136 -6.49 -4.32 8.34
C VAL A 136 -5.93 -5.22 7.24
N LYS A 137 -6.43 -6.46 7.12
CA LYS A 137 -6.04 -7.39 6.05
C LYS A 137 -6.24 -6.77 4.66
N THR A 138 -7.39 -6.15 4.44
CA THR A 138 -7.71 -5.47 3.18
C THR A 138 -6.78 -4.29 2.90
N ALA A 139 -6.51 -3.45 3.90
CA ALA A 139 -5.61 -2.31 3.78
C ALA A 139 -4.18 -2.76 3.46
N THR A 140 -3.68 -3.79 4.15
CA THR A 140 -2.35 -4.38 3.94
C THR A 140 -2.20 -4.95 2.53
N ARG A 141 -3.18 -5.72 2.03
CA ARG A 141 -3.16 -6.22 0.64
C ARG A 141 -3.21 -5.08 -0.38
N LYS A 142 -4.01 -4.05 -0.16
CA LYS A 142 -4.04 -2.86 -1.02
C LYS A 142 -2.70 -2.13 -1.02
N TYR A 143 -2.04 -2.03 0.13
CA TYR A 143 -0.73 -1.42 0.26
C TYR A 143 0.34 -2.19 -0.53
N ALA A 144 0.41 -3.51 -0.38
CA ALA A 144 1.33 -4.36 -1.15
C ALA A 144 1.16 -4.17 -2.67
N ARG A 145 -0.08 -4.18 -3.18
CA ARG A 145 -0.36 -3.92 -4.61
C ARG A 145 0.09 -2.53 -5.05
N ARG A 146 -0.08 -1.51 -4.20
CA ARG A 146 0.40 -0.15 -4.47
C ARG A 146 1.93 -0.10 -4.51
N GLN A 147 2.63 -0.83 -3.64
CA GLN A 147 4.09 -0.90 -3.65
C GLN A 147 4.60 -1.50 -4.97
N VAL A 148 4.04 -2.63 -5.42
CA VAL A 148 4.40 -3.23 -6.71
C VAL A 148 4.15 -2.26 -7.86
N SER A 149 2.97 -1.62 -7.90
CA SER A 149 2.65 -0.60 -8.90
C SER A 149 3.64 0.58 -8.85
N TRP A 150 4.02 1.03 -7.66
CA TRP A 150 4.97 2.10 -7.48
C TRP A 150 6.36 1.72 -7.99
N ILE A 151 6.89 0.53 -7.62
CA ILE A 151 8.19 0.03 -8.11
C ILE A 151 8.21 -0.02 -9.64
N ARG A 152 7.19 -0.64 -10.25
CA ARG A 152 7.08 -0.75 -11.72
C ARG A 152 7.06 0.62 -12.39
N ASN A 153 6.24 1.53 -11.90
CA ASN A 153 6.09 2.86 -12.49
C ASN A 153 7.28 3.80 -12.19
N ARG A 154 7.94 3.63 -11.05
CA ARG A 154 8.99 4.51 -10.57
C ARG A 154 10.36 4.15 -11.12
N PHE A 155 10.66 2.86 -11.22
CA PHE A 155 11.99 2.38 -11.58
C PHE A 155 12.00 1.75 -12.96
N LEU A 156 11.09 0.81 -13.25
CA LEU A 156 11.15 0.07 -14.50
C LEU A 156 10.65 0.86 -15.71
N ARG A 157 9.73 1.83 -15.53
CA ARG A 157 9.25 2.72 -16.61
C ARG A 157 10.17 3.91 -16.91
N ARG A 158 11.35 3.99 -16.29
CA ARG A 158 12.30 5.08 -16.56
C ARG A 158 12.92 4.94 -17.95
N PRO A 159 13.19 6.05 -18.66
CA PRO A 159 14.07 6.03 -19.82
C PRO A 159 15.45 5.44 -19.47
N VAL A 160 16.14 4.89 -20.47
CA VAL A 160 17.48 4.29 -20.30
C VAL A 160 18.44 5.28 -19.64
N ASP A 161 18.45 6.53 -20.13
CA ASP A 161 19.20 7.63 -19.52
C ASP A 161 18.60 7.99 -18.15
N GLY A 162 19.28 7.58 -17.07
CA GLY A 162 18.82 7.76 -15.69
C GLY A 162 18.01 6.58 -15.13
N SER A 163 18.05 5.42 -15.78
CA SER A 163 17.56 4.17 -15.21
C SER A 163 18.49 3.66 -14.09
N ILE A 164 17.91 2.96 -13.11
CA ILE A 164 18.65 2.22 -12.09
C ILE A 164 18.35 0.75 -12.36
N PRO A 165 19.35 -0.13 -12.50
CA PRO A 165 19.10 -1.55 -12.72
C PRO A 165 18.33 -2.13 -11.54
N VAL A 166 17.22 -2.80 -11.84
CA VAL A 166 16.38 -3.49 -10.86
C VAL A 166 16.54 -4.98 -11.07
N PHE A 167 17.00 -5.71 -10.06
CA PHE A 167 17.14 -7.16 -10.10
C PHE A 167 15.98 -7.78 -9.31
N ARG A 168 15.07 -8.45 -10.03
CA ARG A 168 13.94 -9.13 -9.43
C ARG A 168 14.40 -10.48 -8.87
N ILE A 169 14.08 -10.75 -7.61
CA ILE A 169 14.34 -12.02 -6.93
C ILE A 169 12.97 -12.56 -6.51
N ASP A 170 12.59 -13.71 -7.07
CA ASP A 170 11.33 -14.36 -6.73
C ASP A 170 11.44 -15.06 -5.38
N VAL A 171 10.59 -14.66 -4.43
CA VAL A 171 10.54 -15.23 -3.08
C VAL A 171 9.32 -16.12 -2.86
N THR A 172 8.57 -16.44 -3.93
CA THR A 172 7.31 -17.20 -3.85
C THR A 172 7.51 -18.56 -3.19
N ASP A 173 8.48 -19.36 -3.67
CA ASP A 173 8.74 -20.70 -3.12
C ASP A 173 9.19 -20.65 -1.66
N PHE A 174 9.94 -19.61 -1.28
CA PHE A 174 10.31 -19.40 0.11
C PHE A 174 9.08 -19.07 0.96
N LEU A 175 8.19 -18.19 0.53
CA LEU A 175 6.98 -17.87 1.30
C LEU A 175 5.97 -19.03 1.35
N SER A 176 6.02 -19.96 0.40
CA SER A 176 5.22 -21.18 0.43
C SER A 176 5.78 -22.26 1.37
N SER A 177 7.12 -22.36 1.48
CA SER A 177 7.79 -23.43 2.25
C SER A 177 8.34 -22.99 3.60
N GLU A 178 8.63 -21.70 3.76
CA GLU A 178 9.37 -21.06 4.86
C GLU A 178 10.69 -21.77 5.21
N SER A 179 11.28 -22.47 4.25
CA SER A 179 12.47 -23.28 4.49
C SER A 179 13.76 -22.44 4.39
N SER A 180 14.67 -22.63 5.35
CA SER A 180 15.99 -21.98 5.36
C SER A 180 16.83 -22.39 4.13
N ASP A 181 16.66 -23.61 3.64
CA ASP A 181 17.34 -24.09 2.44
C ASP A 181 16.87 -23.34 1.18
N THR A 182 15.55 -23.18 1.00
CA THR A 182 14.97 -22.40 -0.10
C THR A 182 15.41 -20.93 -0.02
N TRP A 183 15.42 -20.34 1.18
CA TRP A 183 15.95 -18.98 1.40
C TRP A 183 17.39 -18.85 0.91
N ASN A 184 18.26 -19.75 1.36
CA ASN A 184 19.68 -19.71 1.02
C ASN A 184 19.91 -19.90 -0.48
N LYS A 185 19.17 -20.82 -1.12
CA LYS A 185 19.31 -21.16 -2.53
C LYS A 185 18.74 -20.10 -3.47
N ALA A 186 17.49 -19.69 -3.27
CA ALA A 186 16.77 -18.85 -4.21
C ALA A 186 17.05 -17.36 -4.01
N ILE A 187 17.25 -16.93 -2.76
CA ILE A 187 17.26 -15.51 -2.39
C ILE A 187 18.67 -15.07 -2.02
N PHE A 188 19.26 -15.69 -0.99
CA PHE A 188 20.50 -15.20 -0.41
C PHE A 188 21.68 -15.41 -1.36
N ALA A 189 21.86 -16.61 -1.91
CA ALA A 189 22.93 -16.89 -2.88
C ALA A 189 22.82 -15.99 -4.13
N SER A 190 21.61 -15.75 -4.62
CA SER A 190 21.33 -14.86 -5.75
C SER A 190 21.73 -13.40 -5.45
N ALA A 191 21.33 -12.88 -4.30
CA ALA A 191 21.68 -11.53 -3.87
C ALA A 191 23.20 -11.36 -3.66
N VAL A 192 23.83 -12.34 -3.02
CA VAL A 192 25.29 -12.37 -2.82
C VAL A 192 26.02 -12.40 -4.15
N ARG A 193 25.60 -13.26 -5.10
CA ARG A 193 26.19 -13.32 -6.44
C ARG A 193 26.10 -12.00 -7.18
N LEU A 194 24.95 -11.30 -7.10
CA LEU A 194 24.77 -9.98 -7.71
C LEU A 194 25.75 -8.96 -7.15
N VAL A 195 25.77 -8.81 -5.82
CA VAL A 195 26.67 -7.85 -5.15
C VAL A 195 28.12 -8.17 -5.46
N TYR A 196 28.49 -9.44 -5.42
CA TYR A 196 29.83 -9.92 -5.73
C TYR A 196 30.26 -9.55 -7.16
N ASN A 197 29.41 -9.78 -8.16
CA ASN A 197 29.71 -9.45 -9.55
C ASN A 197 29.87 -7.95 -9.79
N GLU A 198 29.16 -7.10 -9.04
CA GLU A 198 29.33 -5.65 -9.12
C GLU A 198 30.60 -5.18 -8.39
N LEU A 199 30.94 -5.77 -7.24
CA LEU A 199 32.15 -5.42 -6.50
C LEU A 199 33.43 -5.74 -7.27
N ILE A 200 33.48 -6.88 -7.96
CA ILE A 200 34.65 -7.28 -8.78
C ILE A 200 34.93 -6.27 -9.91
N LYS A 201 33.92 -5.59 -10.43
CA LYS A 201 34.11 -4.59 -11.49
C LYS A 201 34.78 -3.31 -10.98
N LEU A 202 34.76 -3.04 -9.68
CA LEU A 202 35.18 -1.76 -9.10
C LEU A 202 36.67 -1.74 -8.72
N ASP A 203 37.18 -2.75 -8.02
CA ASP A 203 38.60 -2.83 -7.62
C ASP A 203 39.00 -4.26 -7.19
N ASP A 204 40.00 -4.84 -7.86
CA ASP A 204 40.58 -6.15 -7.54
C ASP A 204 41.19 -6.21 -6.13
N ARG A 205 41.60 -5.07 -5.54
CA ARG A 205 42.27 -5.05 -4.22
C ARG A 205 41.33 -5.29 -3.05
N LEU A 206 40.05 -4.92 -3.17
CA LEU A 206 39.02 -5.23 -2.16
C LEU A 206 38.61 -6.70 -2.20
N TYR A 207 38.94 -7.40 -3.29
CA TYR A 207 38.48 -8.74 -3.59
C TYR A 207 39.42 -9.84 -3.10
N GLU A 208 40.73 -9.56 -2.99
CA GLU A 208 41.74 -10.55 -2.59
C GLU A 208 41.42 -11.26 -1.24
N PRO A 209 40.96 -10.56 -0.18
CA PRO A 209 40.58 -11.22 1.07
C PRO A 209 39.30 -12.08 0.95
N LEU A 210 38.41 -11.75 0.01
CA LEU A 210 37.14 -12.45 -0.17
C LEU A 210 37.31 -13.80 -0.87
N LYS A 211 38.34 -13.97 -1.70
CA LYS A 211 38.63 -15.23 -2.41
C LYS A 211 38.78 -16.42 -1.46
N GLN A 212 39.32 -16.20 -0.26
CA GLN A 212 39.61 -17.25 0.72
C GLN A 212 38.41 -17.57 1.61
N ASN A 213 37.32 -16.81 1.54
CA ASN A 213 36.16 -17.01 2.40
C ASN A 213 35.37 -18.26 1.97
N THR A 214 35.43 -19.31 2.78
CA THR A 214 34.78 -20.61 2.51
C THR A 214 33.26 -20.51 2.44
N TYR A 215 32.64 -19.64 3.24
CA TYR A 215 31.20 -19.43 3.26
C TYR A 215 30.71 -18.66 2.03
N LEU A 216 31.42 -17.61 1.63
CA LEU A 216 31.13 -16.91 0.37
C LEU A 216 31.25 -17.87 -0.81
N ASN A 217 32.34 -18.65 -0.86
CA ASN A 217 32.54 -19.63 -1.92
C ASN A 217 31.45 -20.72 -1.95
N SER A 218 30.87 -21.11 -0.81
CA SER A 218 29.76 -22.06 -0.80
C SER A 218 28.48 -21.44 -1.39
N LEU A 219 28.19 -20.17 -1.09
CA LEU A 219 27.06 -19.43 -1.67
C LEU A 219 27.22 -19.19 -3.18
N LEU A 220 28.44 -18.85 -3.62
CA LEU A 220 28.75 -18.69 -5.04
C LEU A 220 28.63 -20.01 -5.81
N LYS A 221 28.88 -21.16 -5.17
CA LYS A 221 28.61 -22.47 -5.78
C LYS A 221 27.12 -22.75 -5.93
N ILE A 222 26.30 -22.29 -4.98
CA ILE A 222 24.84 -22.46 -5.03
C ILE A 222 24.24 -21.62 -6.18
N CYS A 223 24.71 -20.39 -6.38
CA CYS A 223 24.31 -19.54 -7.49
C CYS A 223 25.52 -19.25 -8.40
N PRO A 224 25.78 -20.06 -9.44
CA PRO A 224 26.84 -19.78 -10.42
C PRO A 224 26.49 -18.57 -11.30
N ASP A 225 27.48 -18.02 -12.01
CA ASP A 225 27.26 -16.82 -12.86
C ASP A 225 26.17 -17.01 -13.93
N SER A 226 26.01 -18.24 -14.45
CA SER A 226 24.95 -18.58 -15.39
C SER A 226 23.54 -18.44 -14.80
N CYS A 227 23.41 -18.57 -13.47
CA CYS A 227 22.15 -18.43 -12.74
C CYS A 227 21.96 -17.03 -12.13
N CYS A 228 22.91 -16.12 -12.35
CA CYS A 228 22.84 -14.77 -11.79
C CYS A 228 21.60 -14.03 -12.34
N PRO A 229 20.76 -13.44 -11.46
CA PRO A 229 19.62 -12.67 -11.90
C PRO A 229 20.02 -11.55 -12.86
N LYS A 230 19.21 -11.34 -13.89
CA LYS A 230 19.44 -10.25 -14.86
C LYS A 230 18.59 -9.04 -14.47
N PRO A 231 18.98 -7.83 -14.90
CA PRO A 231 18.14 -6.65 -14.71
C PRO A 231 16.76 -6.88 -15.33
N GLU A 232 15.72 -6.65 -14.53
CA GLU A 232 14.33 -6.72 -14.92
C GLU A 232 14.05 -5.65 -15.98
N LEU A 233 13.66 -6.11 -17.16
CA LEU A 233 13.21 -5.24 -18.24
C LEU A 233 11.69 -5.21 -18.22
N LEU A 234 11.09 -4.01 -18.14
CA LEU A 234 9.69 -3.91 -18.50
C LEU A 234 9.57 -4.19 -20.00
N LEU A 235 8.95 -5.32 -20.34
CA LEU A 235 8.35 -5.52 -21.66
C LEU A 235 7.22 -4.50 -21.79
N LEU A 236 7.57 -3.30 -22.23
CA LEU A 236 6.58 -2.32 -22.66
C LEU A 236 5.95 -2.88 -23.95
N PRO A 237 4.61 -2.86 -24.10
CA PRO A 237 4.03 -2.70 -25.42
C PRO A 237 4.74 -1.51 -26.08
N LYS A 238 5.07 -1.64 -27.37
CA LYS A 238 5.86 -0.70 -28.19
C LYS A 238 5.77 0.77 -27.73
N PRO A 239 6.89 1.52 -27.76
CA PRO A 239 7.01 2.83 -27.16
C PRO A 239 5.79 3.70 -27.49
N PHE A 240 5.19 4.23 -26.43
CA PHE A 240 4.18 5.27 -26.51
C PHE A 240 4.79 6.42 -27.30
N VAL A 241 4.41 6.54 -28.57
CA VAL A 241 4.72 7.69 -29.40
C VAL A 241 4.20 8.89 -28.62
N LYS A 242 5.08 9.84 -28.29
CA LYS A 242 4.63 11.15 -27.84
C LYS A 242 3.83 11.74 -28.99
N SER A 243 2.52 11.53 -28.99
CA SER A 243 1.62 12.29 -29.83
C SER A 243 1.60 13.71 -29.28
N ASN A 244 2.49 14.53 -29.80
CA ASN A 244 2.25 15.96 -29.86
C ASN A 244 0.95 16.13 -30.67
N ASN A 245 -0.17 16.34 -29.97
CA ASN A 245 -1.36 17.09 -30.39
C ASN A 245 -2.63 16.57 -29.68
N ALA A 246 -3.03 17.32 -28.66
CA ALA A 246 -4.41 17.66 -28.26
C ALA A 246 -4.34 18.22 -26.83
N GLU A 247 -4.98 19.37 -26.60
CA GLU A 247 -4.98 20.12 -25.34
C GLU A 247 -5.35 19.24 -24.13
N SER A 248 -4.34 18.73 -23.42
CA SER A 248 -4.52 18.22 -22.07
C SER A 248 -4.62 19.41 -21.10
N PRO A 249 -5.54 19.41 -20.13
CA PRO A 249 -6.27 18.24 -19.63
C PRO A 249 -7.67 18.03 -20.23
N PHE A 250 -8.06 16.76 -20.41
CA PHE A 250 -9.43 16.37 -20.78
C PHE A 250 -10.32 16.30 -19.54
N ILE A 251 -11.49 16.94 -19.56
CA ILE A 251 -12.39 17.03 -18.39
C ILE A 251 -13.76 16.44 -18.73
N CYS A 252 -14.22 15.47 -17.94
CA CYS A 252 -15.55 14.90 -18.08
C CYS A 252 -16.59 15.72 -17.33
N SER A 253 -17.41 16.49 -18.05
CA SER A 253 -18.54 17.24 -17.47
C SER A 253 -19.59 16.32 -16.81
N ILE A 254 -19.81 15.12 -17.34
CA ILE A 254 -20.82 14.16 -16.86
C ILE A 254 -20.38 13.45 -15.56
N CYS A 255 -19.07 13.28 -15.37
CA CYS A 255 -18.51 12.57 -14.22
C CYS A 255 -17.93 13.53 -13.18
N SER A 256 -18.66 14.61 -12.89
CA SER A 256 -18.29 15.58 -11.84
C SER A 256 -16.90 16.19 -12.07
N GLY A 257 -16.57 16.50 -13.33
CA GLY A 257 -15.31 17.17 -13.67
C GLY A 257 -14.07 16.28 -13.56
N LYS A 258 -14.19 14.95 -13.70
CA LYS A 258 -13.01 14.06 -13.71
C LYS A 258 -12.01 14.48 -14.79
N ILE A 259 -10.77 14.68 -14.37
CA ILE A 259 -9.67 15.19 -15.20
C ILE A 259 -8.76 14.04 -15.64
N PHE A 260 -8.41 14.01 -16.92
CA PHE A 260 -7.52 13.04 -17.53
C PHE A 260 -6.38 13.76 -18.25
N THR A 261 -5.16 13.32 -18.00
CA THR A 261 -3.95 13.89 -18.60
C THR A 261 -3.46 13.12 -19.83
N GLN A 262 -4.06 11.96 -20.12
CA GLN A 262 -3.72 11.10 -21.25
C GLN A 262 -4.97 10.75 -22.06
N LEU A 263 -4.86 10.80 -23.39
CA LEU A 263 -5.95 10.52 -24.31
C LEU A 263 -6.50 9.09 -24.16
N ASP A 264 -5.63 8.08 -24.07
CA ASP A 264 -6.05 6.67 -23.89
C ASP A 264 -6.88 6.46 -22.62
N SER A 265 -6.49 7.14 -21.54
CA SER A 265 -7.22 7.09 -20.27
C SER A 265 -8.58 7.81 -20.37
N TRP A 266 -8.63 8.90 -21.14
CA TRP A 266 -9.86 9.60 -21.48
C TRP A 266 -10.81 8.72 -22.30
N GLU A 267 -10.32 8.08 -23.36
CA GLU A 267 -11.11 7.20 -24.21
C GLU A 267 -11.61 5.95 -23.45
N ALA A 268 -10.74 5.34 -22.64
CA ALA A 268 -11.13 4.23 -21.78
C ALA A 268 -12.20 4.64 -20.76
N HIS A 269 -12.10 5.86 -20.22
CA HIS A 269 -13.12 6.42 -19.34
C HIS A 269 -14.48 6.55 -20.05
N LEU A 270 -14.51 7.12 -21.26
CA LEU A 270 -15.74 7.26 -22.06
C LEU A 270 -16.41 5.91 -22.36
N LYS A 271 -15.60 4.86 -22.58
CA LYS A 271 -16.09 3.48 -22.82
C LYS A 271 -16.47 2.74 -21.52
N SER A 272 -16.20 3.29 -20.34
CA SER A 272 -16.46 2.60 -19.08
C SER A 272 -17.96 2.47 -18.77
N ARG A 273 -18.39 1.32 -18.25
CA ARG A 273 -19.77 1.08 -17.81
C ARG A 273 -20.28 2.17 -16.86
N SER A 274 -19.41 2.67 -15.98
CA SER A 274 -19.72 3.72 -15.02
C SER A 274 -20.02 5.07 -15.70
N HIS A 275 -19.25 5.45 -16.73
CA HIS A 275 -19.50 6.66 -17.51
C HIS A 275 -20.81 6.51 -18.31
N GLN A 276 -20.97 5.40 -19.03
CA GLN A 276 -22.17 5.12 -19.83
C GLN A 276 -23.47 5.19 -19.01
N LYS A 277 -23.48 4.63 -17.79
CA LYS A 277 -24.63 4.72 -16.87
C LYS A 277 -24.96 6.17 -16.48
N ARG A 278 -23.94 7.00 -16.21
CA ARG A 278 -24.13 8.42 -15.84
C ARG A 278 -24.59 9.24 -17.02
N THR A 279 -24.04 9.01 -18.21
CA THR A 279 -24.46 9.65 -19.46
C THR A 279 -25.92 9.34 -19.79
N ALA A 280 -26.33 8.06 -19.69
CA ALA A 280 -27.71 7.67 -19.90
C ALA A 280 -28.68 8.32 -18.89
N LYS A 281 -28.25 8.52 -17.63
CA LYS A 281 -29.03 9.25 -16.62
C LYS A 281 -29.12 10.75 -16.93
N HIS A 282 -28.03 11.36 -17.36
CA HIS A 282 -27.96 12.78 -17.74
C HIS A 282 -28.87 13.07 -18.95
N ASN A 283 -28.79 12.25 -20.00
CA ASN A 283 -29.62 12.41 -21.20
C ASN A 283 -31.12 12.27 -20.89
N ARG A 284 -31.49 11.33 -20.00
CA ARG A 284 -32.90 11.21 -19.55
C ARG A 284 -33.40 12.46 -18.85
N ARG A 285 -32.57 13.11 -18.01
CA ARG A 285 -32.95 14.37 -17.35
C ARG A 285 -33.15 15.49 -18.35
N LEU A 286 -32.25 15.63 -19.33
CA LEU A 286 -32.38 16.64 -20.38
C LEU A 286 -33.65 16.45 -21.21
N LEU A 287 -34.02 15.19 -21.52
CA LEU A 287 -35.27 14.90 -22.22
C LEU A 287 -36.51 15.29 -21.41
N ILE A 288 -36.51 15.01 -20.10
CA ILE A 288 -37.59 15.41 -19.19
C ILE A 288 -37.69 16.94 -19.09
N GLU A 289 -36.57 17.63 -18.88
CA GLU A 289 -36.55 19.10 -18.82
C GLU A 289 -37.04 19.74 -20.13
N LYS A 290 -36.67 19.17 -21.27
CA LYS A 290 -37.13 19.64 -22.58
C LYS A 290 -38.63 19.39 -22.77
N ALA A 291 -39.16 18.26 -22.29
CA ALA A 291 -40.59 17.99 -22.30
C ALA A 291 -41.36 18.94 -21.37
N MET A 292 -40.81 19.26 -20.20
CA MET A 292 -41.42 20.20 -19.23
C MET A 292 -41.45 21.65 -19.74
N LYS A 293 -40.44 22.07 -20.51
CA LYS A 293 -40.41 23.41 -21.14
C LYS A 293 -41.35 23.58 -22.33
N ASN A 294 -41.85 22.47 -22.89
CA ASN A 294 -42.74 22.47 -24.06
C ASN A 294 -44.22 22.28 -23.70
N LEU A 295 -44.58 22.31 -22.41
CA LEU A 295 -45.98 22.34 -21.98
C LEU A 295 -46.49 23.79 -22.08
N PRO A 296 -47.60 24.05 -22.81
CA PRO A 296 -48.19 25.39 -22.88
C PRO A 296 -48.70 25.81 -21.50
N SER A 297 -48.52 27.10 -21.18
CA SER A 297 -48.92 27.74 -19.93
C SER A 297 -50.41 27.69 -19.68
#